data_AF-A0A8K1FRN0-F1
#
_entry.id   AF-A0A8K1FRN0-F1
#
_cell.length_a   1.000
_cell.length_b   1.000
_cell.length_c   1.000
_cell.angle_alpha   90.00
_cell.angle_beta   90.00
_cell.angle_gamma   90.00
#
_symmetry.space_group_name_H-M   'P 1'
#
loop_
_entity.id
_entity.type
_entity.pdbx_description
1 polymer ?
#
loop_
_entity_poly.entity_id
_entity_poly.type
_entity_poly.pdbx_seq_one_letter_code
_entity_poly.pdbx_strand_id
1 'polypeptide(L)' 'MAADRYNINRQWEHLQAKYVGTGHADTTKFEWAVNQHRDTLASHVGHYDMLSYFAVAENEAIGRVKYNMLEVL' A
#
# COMPACT_ATOMS: atom_id res chain seq x y z
N MET A 1 -28.06 -13.94 -17.12
CA MET A 1 -28.30 -13.12 -15.91
C MET A 1 -27.59 -13.63 -14.66
N ALA A 2 -27.89 -14.83 -14.13
CA ALA A 2 -27.18 -15.36 -12.94
C ALA A 2 -25.72 -15.76 -13.25
N ALA A 3 -25.49 -16.39 -14.40
CA ALA A 3 -24.14 -16.75 -14.87
C ALA A 3 -23.25 -15.51 -15.13
N ASP A 4 -23.81 -14.42 -15.66
CA ASP A 4 -23.07 -13.18 -15.91
C ASP A 4 -22.60 -12.53 -14.59
N ARG A 5 -23.45 -12.50 -13.56
CA ARG A 5 -23.08 -12.03 -12.22
C ARG A 5 -21.97 -12.87 -11.60
N TYR A 6 -22.04 -14.20 -11.78
CA TYR A 6 -21.00 -15.11 -11.29
C TYR A 6 -19.65 -14.90 -12.02
N ASN A 7 -19.71 -14.56 -13.31
CA ASN A 7 -18.51 -14.26 -14.09
C ASN A 7 -17.88 -12.92 -13.68
N ILE A 8 -18.71 -11.92 -13.42
CA ILE A 8 -18.26 -10.61 -12.91
C ILE A 8 -17.57 -10.77 -11.55
N ASN A 9 -18.17 -11.48 -10.59
CA ASN A 9 -17.55 -11.68 -9.28
C ASN A 9 -16.19 -12.37 -9.36
N ARG A 10 -16.03 -13.37 -10.24
CA ARG A 10 -14.72 -14.01 -10.46
C ARG A 10 -13.65 -13.06 -11.00
N GLN A 11 -14.03 -12.12 -11.87
CA GLN A 11 -13.09 -11.12 -12.39
C GLN A 11 -12.62 -10.17 -11.28
N TRP A 12 -13.51 -9.80 -10.37
CA TRP A 12 -13.18 -8.96 -9.21
C TRP A 12 -12.25 -9.67 -8.23
N GLU A 13 -12.56 -10.92 -7.85
CA GLU A 13 -11.69 -11.72 -6.97
C GLU A 13 -10.30 -11.92 -7.58
N HIS A 14 -10.21 -12.10 -8.90
CA HIS A 14 -8.93 -12.20 -9.60
C HIS A 14 -8.10 -10.91 -9.48
N LEU A 15 -8.74 -9.73 -9.62
CA LEU A 15 -8.05 -8.44 -9.46
C LEU A 15 -7.58 -8.24 -8.02
N GLN A 16 -8.40 -8.61 -7.03
CA GLN A 16 -8.04 -8.54 -5.62
C GLN A 16 -6.86 -9.44 -5.26
N ALA A 17 -6.81 -10.64 -5.84
CA ALA A 17 -5.67 -11.55 -5.66
C ALA A 17 -4.39 -11.04 -6.33
N LYS A 18 -4.52 -10.29 -7.44
CA LYS A 18 -3.37 -9.80 -8.22
C LYS A 18 -2.80 -8.49 -7.67
N TYR A 19 -3.65 -7.58 -7.21
CA TYR A 19 -3.27 -6.23 -6.79
C TYR A 19 -3.62 -6.04 -5.32
N VAL A 20 -2.59 -6.17 -4.47
CA VAL A 20 -2.68 -5.88 -3.04
C VAL A 20 -3.20 -4.46 -2.84
N GLY A 21 -4.17 -4.28 -1.95
CA GLY A 21 -4.83 -2.99 -1.70
C GLY A 21 -6.13 -2.76 -2.46
N THR A 22 -6.49 -3.63 -3.41
CA THR A 22 -7.80 -3.55 -4.09
C THR A 22 -8.94 -3.79 -3.09
N GLY A 23 -9.73 -2.75 -2.80
CA GLY A 23 -10.84 -2.81 -1.85
C GLY A 23 -12.11 -3.51 -2.37
N HIS A 24 -13.10 -3.62 -1.49
CA HIS A 24 -14.47 -4.07 -1.76
C HIS A 24 -15.46 -3.31 -0.88
N ALA A 25 -16.76 -3.53 -1.10
CA ALA A 25 -17.84 -2.86 -0.36
C ALA A 25 -17.74 -3.08 1.16
N ASP A 26 -17.21 -4.22 1.59
CA ASP A 26 -17.06 -4.56 3.01
C ASP A 26 -15.68 -4.20 3.59
N THR A 27 -14.81 -3.51 2.84
CA THR A 27 -13.51 -3.08 3.35
C THR A 27 -13.69 -2.14 4.53
N THR A 28 -13.12 -2.52 5.67
CA THR A 28 -13.22 -1.74 6.90
C THR A 28 -12.36 -0.48 6.82
N LYS A 29 -12.70 0.53 7.64
CA LYS A 29 -11.88 1.74 7.80
C LYS A 29 -10.42 1.40 8.15
N PHE A 30 -10.20 0.35 8.96
CA PHE A 30 -8.86 -0.05 9.38
C PHE A 30 -8.06 -0.63 8.22
N GLU A 31 -8.62 -1.58 7.45
CA GLU A 31 -7.95 -2.15 6.28
C GLU A 31 -7.61 -1.08 5.23
N TRP A 32 -8.54 -0.17 4.99
CA TRP A 32 -8.32 0.97 4.09
C TRP A 32 -7.19 1.89 4.57
N ALA A 33 -7.14 2.17 5.88
CA ALA A 33 -6.07 2.98 6.45
C ALA A 33 -4.72 2.27 6.35
N VAL A 34 -4.63 0.98 6.68
CA VAL A 34 -3.38 0.21 6.61
C VAL A 34 -2.83 0.20 5.18
N ASN A 35 -3.66 -0.03 4.17
CA ASN A 35 -3.22 0.00 2.77
C ASN A 35 -2.64 1.37 2.38
N GLN A 36 -3.31 2.47 2.76
CA GLN A 36 -2.76 3.82 2.51
C GLN A 36 -1.42 4.07 3.20
N HIS A 37 -1.25 3.63 4.44
CA HIS A 37 0.03 3.81 5.15
C HIS A 37 1.14 3.01 4.46
N ARG A 38 0.86 1.78 4.03
CA ARG A 38 1.81 0.97 3.28
C ARG A 38 2.19 1.60 1.95
N ASP A 39 1.21 2.05 1.16
CA ASP A 39 1.46 2.68 -0.14
C ASP A 39 2.26 3.98 0.01
N THR A 40 1.99 4.74 1.07
CA THR A 40 2.73 5.95 1.43
C THR A 40 4.18 5.62 1.73
N LEU A 41 4.44 4.70 2.68
CA LEU A 41 5.80 4.29 3.05
C LEU A 41 6.57 3.69 1.86
N ALA A 42 5.92 2.85 1.05
CA ALA A 42 6.51 2.30 -0.17
C ALA A 42 6.91 3.41 -1.16
N SER A 43 6.06 4.43 -1.32
CA SER A 43 6.36 5.60 -2.15
C SER A 43 7.54 6.39 -1.57
N HIS A 44 7.60 6.59 -0.26
CA HIS A 44 8.68 7.34 0.39
C HIS A 44 10.03 6.63 0.22
N VAL A 45 10.06 5.30 0.36
CA VAL A 45 11.27 4.49 0.17
C VAL A 45 11.67 4.38 -1.31
N GLY A 46 10.69 4.36 -2.22
CA GLY A 46 10.91 4.24 -3.66
C GLY A 46 11.42 5.51 -4.34
N HIS A 47 11.07 6.68 -3.81
CA HIS A 47 11.47 7.99 -4.35
C HIS A 47 12.61 8.59 -3.51
N TYR A 48 13.80 8.73 -4.12
CA TYR A 48 15.00 9.12 -3.40
C TYR A 48 14.94 10.54 -2.81
N ASP A 49 14.31 11.48 -3.52
CA ASP A 49 14.07 12.84 -3.08
C ASP A 49 13.19 12.89 -1.82
N MET A 50 12.12 12.10 -1.79
CA MET A 50 11.28 11.94 -0.59
C MET A 50 12.07 11.32 0.56
N LEU A 51 12.73 10.18 0.33
CA LEU A 51 13.53 9.52 1.37
C LEU A 51 14.62 10.45 1.95
N SER A 52 15.30 11.20 1.08
CA SER A 52 16.31 12.17 1.48
C SER A 52 15.71 13.33 2.28
N TYR A 53 14.50 13.80 1.94
CA TYR A 53 13.81 14.82 2.70
C TYR A 53 13.55 14.37 4.15
N PHE A 54 13.05 13.15 4.34
CA PHE A 54 12.83 12.59 5.69
C PHE A 54 14.14 12.39 6.45
N ALA A 55 15.20 11.90 5.78
CA ALA A 55 16.51 11.76 6.40
C ALA A 55 17.09 13.08 6.93
N VAL A 56 16.93 14.17 6.17
CA VAL A 56 17.34 15.51 6.60
C VAL A 56 16.46 16.01 7.74
N ALA A 57 15.13 15.83 7.65
CA ALA A 57 14.20 16.27 8.67
C ALA A 57 14.41 15.56 10.02
N GLU A 58 14.72 14.27 10.00
CA GLU A 58 14.98 13.45 11.20
C GLU A 58 16.43 13.54 11.68
N ASN A 59 17.32 14.17 10.91
CA ASN A 59 18.77 14.22 11.16
C ASN A 59 19.38 12.81 11.36
N GLU A 60 18.98 11.88 10.49
CA GLU A 60 19.40 10.49 10.52
C GLU A 60 19.98 10.05 9.18
N ALA A 61 20.80 9.00 9.21
CA ALA A 61 21.34 8.44 7.97
C ALA A 61 20.20 7.93 7.07
N ILE A 62 20.26 8.21 5.77
CA ILE A 62 19.27 7.75 4.77
C ILE A 62 19.00 6.24 4.89
N GLY A 63 20.05 5.43 5.12
CA GLY A 63 19.93 3.99 5.32
C GLY A 63 19.13 3.61 6.57
N ARG A 64 19.23 4.38 7.65
CA ARG A 64 18.46 4.17 8.88
C ARG A 64 17.00 4.53 8.66
N VAL A 65 16.70 5.69 8.05
CA VAL A 65 15.31 6.08 7.75
C VAL A 65 14.65 5.06 6.82
N LYS A 66 15.37 4.58 5.79
CA LYS A 66 14.90 3.51 4.93
C LYS A 66 14.60 2.22 5.69
N TYR A 67 15.50 1.82 6.59
CA TYR A 67 15.30 0.63 7.44
C TYR A 67 14.06 0.79 8.32
N ASN A 68 13.91 1.93 9.00
CA ASN A 68 12.76 2.20 9.85
C ASN A 68 11.44 2.18 9.07
N MET A 69 11.40 2.76 7.87
CA MET A 69 10.21 2.73 7.00
C MET A 69 9.87 1.30 6.53
N LEU A 70 10.87 0.44 6.34
CA LEU A 70 10.68 -0.97 5.96
C LEU A 70 10.24 -1.86 7.14
N GLU A 71 10.62 -1.54 8.38
CA GLU A 71 10.16 -2.26 9.58
C GLU A 71 8.70 -1.96 9.93
N VAL A 72 8.22 -0.77 9.57
CA VAL A 72 6.84 -0.31 9.86
C VAL A 72 5.85 -0.71 8.75
N LEU A 73 6.36 -1.12 7.58
CA LEU A 73 5.57 -1.62 6.43
C LEU A 73 4.88 -2.97 6.73
#